data_AF-A0AA40H4Q1-F1
#
_entry.id   AF-A0AA40H4Q1-F1
#
_cell.length_a   1.000
_cell.length_b   1.000
_cell.length_c   1.000
_cell.angle_alpha   90.00
_cell.angle_beta   90.00
_cell.angle_gamma   90.00
#
_symmetry.space_group_name_H-M   'P 1'
#
loop_
_entity.id
_entity.type
_entity.pdbx_description
1 polymer ?
#
loop_
_entity_poly.entity_id
_entity_poly.type
_entity_poly.pdbx_seq_one_letter_code
_entity_poly.pdbx_strand_id
1 'polypeptide(L)'
;PLVTSPEAKRRSWCRSSLKGTKRRKSLPPVHQDVTELSKSISLDLPEIDRLSMLLLSSFQFSAQKLEHVLKQTDGFSPEAFKANAHSVSEDLKRYMQKLKRDGTLKSCVEDPKGLRRSWALQRDAPGCRPALLSPRRFAAECRSWDQLLLRYQERAEGTSRQLEERERDRGQAAPPDYLQTSQARVLGSKPDYQKILDDQGEVLSCMELVLDELQQAVKLLQAFSEDSRQYLCCLSQQLATRTFRQLENSPVRKLLAAPPRKTLPPEG
;
A
#
# COMPACT_ATOMS: atom_id res chain seq x y z
N PRO A 1 -50.36 22.24 -13.79
CA PRO A 1 -49.96 21.09 -14.64
C PRO A 1 -49.28 21.58 -15.94
N LEU A 2 -48.05 21.26 -16.33
CA LEU A 2 -47.03 20.31 -15.89
C LEU A 2 -45.66 20.95 -16.21
N VAL A 3 -44.68 20.67 -15.35
CA VAL A 3 -43.26 21.00 -15.47
C VAL A 3 -42.60 20.02 -16.43
N THR A 4 -41.68 20.48 -17.30
CA THR A 4 -40.53 19.68 -17.76
C THR A 4 -39.32 20.55 -18.07
N SER A 5 -38.16 20.07 -17.62
CA SER A 5 -36.77 20.48 -17.86
C SER A 5 -35.98 19.15 -18.00
N PRO A 6 -34.69 19.10 -18.37
CA PRO A 6 -33.98 19.62 -19.53
C PRO A 6 -33.27 18.46 -20.31
N GLU A 7 -32.83 18.66 -21.55
CA GLU A 7 -31.91 17.72 -22.23
C GLU A 7 -30.51 18.32 -22.42
N ALA A 8 -29.53 17.68 -21.76
CA ALA A 8 -28.12 17.99 -21.80
C ALA A 8 -27.46 17.47 -23.08
N LYS A 9 -26.94 18.36 -23.93
CA LYS A 9 -26.10 18.00 -25.09
C LYS A 9 -24.62 17.84 -24.69
N ARG A 10 -24.12 16.60 -24.86
CA ARG A 10 -22.73 16.18 -24.64
C ARG A 10 -21.75 16.98 -25.52
N ARG A 11 -20.67 17.49 -24.91
CA ARG A 11 -19.51 18.06 -25.61
C ARG A 11 -18.54 16.94 -25.97
N SER A 12 -18.46 16.59 -27.26
CA SER A 12 -17.42 15.67 -27.77
C SER A 12 -16.08 16.40 -27.86
N TRP A 13 -15.07 15.86 -27.18
CA TRP A 13 -13.68 16.30 -27.26
C TRP A 13 -13.07 15.90 -28.61
N CYS A 14 -13.16 16.78 -29.61
CA CYS A 14 -12.34 16.68 -30.81
C CYS A 14 -11.00 17.38 -30.56
N ARG A 15 -9.90 16.60 -30.68
CA ARG A 15 -8.51 17.06 -30.61
C ARG A 15 -8.26 18.18 -31.62
N SER A 16 -7.87 19.36 -31.13
CA SER A 16 -7.41 20.47 -31.96
C SER A 16 -6.12 20.11 -32.68
N SER A 17 -6.18 20.21 -34.00
CA SER A 17 -5.13 20.00 -34.99
C SER A 17 -3.87 20.84 -34.73
N LEU A 18 -2.72 20.18 -34.89
CA LEU A 18 -1.39 20.77 -34.99
C LEU A 18 -1.30 21.78 -36.15
N LYS A 19 -1.40 23.07 -35.84
CA LYS A 19 -0.85 24.16 -36.67
C LYS A 19 -0.51 25.36 -35.78
N GLY A 20 0.49 25.17 -34.91
CA GLY A 20 1.11 26.23 -34.13
C GLY A 20 2.56 26.40 -34.58
N THR A 21 2.84 27.50 -35.28
CA THR A 21 4.16 27.93 -35.73
C THR A 21 5.10 28.20 -34.56
N LYS A 22 5.72 27.15 -34.00
CA LYS A 22 6.90 27.27 -33.12
C LYS A 22 8.15 27.09 -33.98
N ARG A 23 8.66 28.22 -34.49
CA ARG A 23 10.04 28.31 -34.97
C ARG A 23 10.96 27.78 -33.86
N ARG A 24 11.92 26.93 -34.25
CA ARG A 24 13.01 26.48 -33.38
C ARG A 24 13.64 27.74 -32.75
N LYS A 25 13.81 27.74 -31.42
CA LYS A 25 14.56 28.80 -30.73
C LYS A 25 16.00 28.76 -31.26
N SER A 26 16.32 29.56 -32.26
CA SER A 26 17.70 29.78 -32.69
C SER A 26 18.43 30.50 -31.57
N LEU A 27 19.71 30.21 -31.41
CA LEU A 27 20.60 30.96 -30.52
C LEU A 27 20.53 32.46 -30.86
N PRO A 28 20.64 33.36 -29.88
CA PRO A 28 20.69 34.78 -30.14
C PRO A 28 21.83 35.10 -31.14
N PRO A 29 21.66 36.12 -32.01
CA PRO A 29 22.72 36.56 -32.91
C PRO A 29 24.00 36.84 -32.13
N VAL A 30 25.13 36.35 -32.62
CA VAL A 30 26.45 36.69 -32.06
C VAL A 30 26.59 38.20 -32.11
N HIS A 31 26.91 38.83 -30.97
CA HIS A 31 27.11 40.27 -30.87
C HIS A 31 28.06 40.76 -31.98
N GLN A 32 27.61 41.73 -32.78
CA GLN A 32 28.35 42.22 -33.95
C GLN A 32 29.78 42.65 -33.58
N ASP A 33 29.95 43.30 -32.43
CA ASP A 33 31.22 43.74 -31.86
C ASP A 33 32.27 42.61 -31.74
N VAL A 34 31.83 41.38 -31.42
CA VAL A 34 32.73 40.22 -31.28
C VAL A 34 33.18 39.71 -32.66
N THR A 35 32.33 39.89 -33.68
CA THR A 35 32.67 39.52 -35.06
C THR A 35 33.55 40.55 -35.76
N GLU A 36 33.65 41.77 -35.23
CA GLU A 36 34.56 42.79 -35.75
C GLU A 36 36.01 42.53 -35.35
N LEU A 37 36.25 41.94 -34.17
CA LEU A 37 37.59 41.58 -33.69
C LEU A 37 38.33 40.61 -34.61
N SER A 38 37.61 39.67 -35.23
CA SER A 38 38.22 38.72 -36.18
C SER A 38 38.43 39.34 -37.56
N LYS A 39 37.64 40.35 -37.92
CA LYS A 39 37.77 41.10 -39.19
C LYS A 39 38.89 42.14 -39.14
N SER A 40 39.18 42.70 -37.97
CA SER A 40 40.25 43.68 -37.77
C SER A 40 41.67 43.08 -37.82
N ILE A 41 41.80 41.75 -37.91
CA ILE A 41 43.08 41.05 -37.96
C ILE A 41 43.45 40.82 -39.44
N SER A 42 44.65 41.28 -39.83
CA SER A 42 45.16 41.13 -41.19
C SER A 42 45.21 39.67 -41.62
N LEU A 43 44.70 39.40 -42.83
CA LEU A 43 44.69 38.07 -43.44
C LEU A 43 46.07 37.65 -43.98
N ASP A 44 46.98 38.61 -44.13
CA ASP A 44 48.33 38.41 -44.68
C ASP A 44 49.31 37.77 -43.69
N LEU A 45 48.90 37.62 -42.42
CA LEU A 45 49.71 37.00 -41.37
C LEU A 45 49.53 35.47 -41.32
N PRO A 46 50.55 34.70 -40.90
CA PRO A 46 50.40 33.27 -40.65
C PRO A 46 49.24 32.97 -39.69
N GLU A 47 48.51 31.87 -39.92
CA GLU A 47 47.30 31.53 -39.14
C GLU A 47 47.55 31.41 -37.62
N ILE A 48 48.75 30.96 -37.23
CA ILE A 48 49.20 30.89 -35.83
C ILE A 48 49.34 32.30 -35.22
N ASP A 49 49.89 33.24 -35.99
CA ASP A 49 50.02 34.63 -35.58
C ASP A 49 48.66 35.33 -35.53
N ARG A 50 47.76 35.01 -36.47
CA ARG A 50 46.37 35.48 -36.46
C ARG A 50 45.62 35.01 -35.22
N LEU A 51 45.74 33.73 -34.85
CA LEU A 51 45.10 33.18 -33.65
C LEU A 51 45.67 33.79 -32.37
N SER A 52 46.98 34.03 -32.33
CA SER A 52 47.62 34.69 -31.19
C SER A 52 47.17 36.15 -31.04
N MET A 53 47.07 36.88 -32.14
CA MET A 53 46.53 38.24 -32.16
C MET A 53 45.06 38.24 -31.75
N LEU A 54 44.25 37.29 -32.24
CA LEU A 54 42.85 37.18 -31.88
C LEU A 54 42.64 36.98 -30.39
N LEU A 55 43.42 36.12 -29.74
CA LEU A 55 43.34 35.90 -28.30
C LEU A 55 43.71 37.16 -27.51
N LEU A 56 44.75 37.88 -27.93
CA LEU A 56 45.16 39.14 -27.30
C LEU A 56 44.10 40.23 -27.47
N SER A 57 43.58 40.41 -28.68
CA SER A 57 42.51 41.37 -28.97
C SER A 57 41.22 41.01 -28.23
N SER A 58 40.89 39.73 -28.10
CA SER A 58 39.72 39.26 -27.34
C SER A 58 39.86 39.55 -25.85
N PHE A 59 41.06 39.36 -25.30
CA PHE A 59 41.35 39.72 -23.91
C PHE A 59 41.20 41.23 -23.68
N GLN A 60 41.80 42.05 -24.55
CA GLN A 60 41.71 43.51 -24.46
C GLN A 60 40.28 44.02 -24.59
N PHE A 61 39.51 43.48 -25.54
CA PHE A 61 38.10 43.80 -25.70
C PHE A 61 37.27 43.41 -24.47
N SER A 62 37.55 42.23 -23.88
CA SER A 62 36.86 41.79 -22.67
C SER A 62 37.22 42.66 -21.46
N ALA A 63 38.49 43.05 -21.34
CA ALA A 63 38.95 43.96 -20.30
C ALA A 63 38.30 45.35 -20.42
N GLN A 64 38.14 45.88 -21.63
CA GLN A 64 37.42 47.13 -21.88
C GLN A 64 35.93 47.00 -21.52
N LYS A 65 35.29 45.90 -21.94
CA LYS A 65 33.88 45.63 -21.59
C LYS A 65 33.68 45.53 -20.08
N LEU A 66 34.62 44.88 -19.39
CA LEU A 66 34.62 44.77 -17.93
C LEU A 66 34.88 46.14 -17.28
N GLU A 67 35.78 46.96 -17.82
CA GLU A 67 36.02 48.34 -17.34
C GLU A 67 34.73 49.17 -17.36
N HIS A 68 33.93 49.07 -18.44
CA HIS A 68 32.66 49.79 -18.55
C HIS A 68 31.62 49.36 -17.51
N VAL A 69 31.58 48.07 -17.16
CA VAL A 69 30.67 47.54 -16.13
C VAL A 69 31.14 47.97 -14.74
N LEU A 70 32.45 47.89 -14.47
CA LEU A 70 33.02 48.19 -13.15
C LEU A 70 33.08 49.68 -12.82
N LYS A 71 33.06 50.56 -13.83
CA LYS A 71 32.89 52.02 -13.63
C LYS A 71 31.61 52.40 -12.88
N GLN A 72 30.62 51.51 -12.84
CA GLN A 72 29.35 51.74 -12.16
C GLN A 72 29.38 51.36 -10.67
N THR A 73 30.50 50.81 -10.18
CA THR A 73 30.63 50.28 -8.82
C THR A 73 31.43 51.24 -7.92
N ASP A 74 30.94 51.47 -6.70
CA ASP A 74 31.62 52.31 -5.72
C ASP A 74 32.97 51.71 -5.28
N GLY A 75 34.03 52.52 -5.30
CA GLY A 75 35.39 52.10 -4.92
C GLY A 75 36.29 51.62 -6.05
N PHE A 76 35.87 51.73 -7.32
CA PHE A 76 36.69 51.33 -8.47
C PHE A 76 37.75 52.40 -8.82
N SER A 77 39.03 52.02 -8.80
CA SER A 77 40.14 52.84 -9.30
C SER A 77 40.48 52.47 -10.76
N PRO A 78 40.11 53.31 -11.75
CA PRO A 78 40.31 52.99 -13.16
C PRO A 78 41.78 52.90 -13.55
N GLU A 79 42.65 53.67 -12.88
CA GLU A 79 44.09 53.66 -13.15
C GLU A 79 44.76 52.36 -12.71
N ALA A 80 44.41 51.84 -11.52
CA ALA A 80 44.93 50.56 -11.05
C ALA A 80 44.41 49.40 -11.90
N PHE A 81 43.13 49.43 -12.31
CA PHE A 81 42.58 48.43 -13.21
C PHE A 81 43.29 48.44 -14.57
N LYS A 82 43.52 49.61 -15.16
CA LYS A 82 44.27 49.72 -16.43
C LYS A 82 45.71 49.24 -16.27
N ALA A 83 46.40 49.60 -15.20
CA ALA A 83 47.74 49.11 -14.92
C ALA A 83 47.78 47.58 -14.81
N ASN A 84 46.83 46.98 -14.09
CA ASN A 84 46.71 45.53 -13.96
C ASN A 84 46.34 44.84 -15.28
N ALA A 85 45.37 45.39 -16.02
CA ALA A 85 44.97 44.86 -17.32
C ALA A 85 46.12 44.93 -18.33
N HIS A 86 46.92 46.00 -18.30
CA HIS A 86 48.14 46.13 -19.10
C HIS A 86 49.21 45.10 -18.67
N SER A 87 49.45 44.92 -17.37
CA SER A 87 50.39 43.91 -16.88
C SER A 87 49.99 42.49 -17.32
N VAL A 88 48.73 42.11 -17.13
CA VAL A 88 48.21 40.80 -17.55
C VAL A 88 48.23 40.67 -19.08
N SER A 89 47.98 41.74 -19.82
CA SER A 89 48.11 41.73 -21.28
C SER A 89 49.55 41.49 -21.73
N GLU A 90 50.55 42.04 -21.04
CA GLU A 90 51.96 41.80 -21.34
C GLU A 90 52.39 40.38 -20.97
N ASP A 91 51.92 39.85 -19.84
CA ASP A 91 52.16 38.46 -19.46
C ASP A 91 51.51 37.50 -20.47
N LEU A 92 50.27 37.77 -20.88
CA LEU A 92 49.59 37.01 -21.92
C LEU A 92 50.35 37.05 -23.24
N LYS A 93 50.91 38.21 -23.64
CA LYS A 93 51.80 38.29 -24.82
C LYS A 93 53.01 37.36 -24.67
N ARG A 94 53.68 37.37 -23.51
CA ARG A 94 54.82 36.48 -23.24
C ARG A 94 54.42 35.01 -23.29
N TYR A 95 53.27 34.65 -22.70
CA TYR A 95 52.74 33.29 -22.77
C TYR A 95 52.40 32.88 -24.20
N MET A 96 51.76 33.75 -25.01
CA MET A 96 51.50 33.46 -26.42
C MET A 96 52.79 33.18 -27.19
N GLN A 97 53.87 33.95 -26.95
CA GLN A 97 55.17 33.67 -27.56
C GLN A 97 55.76 32.33 -27.10
N LYS A 98 55.57 31.96 -25.84
CA LYS A 98 55.95 30.64 -25.32
C LYS A 98 55.14 29.52 -26.00
N LEU A 99 53.82 29.63 -26.07
CA LEU A 99 52.95 28.64 -26.71
C LEU A 99 53.23 28.50 -28.23
N LYS A 100 53.71 29.56 -28.89
CA LYS A 100 54.18 29.48 -30.29
C LYS A 100 55.42 28.60 -30.40
N ARG A 101 56.38 28.77 -29.50
CA ARG A 101 57.63 27.98 -29.46
C ARG A 101 57.39 26.52 -29.04
N ASP A 102 56.50 26.31 -28.07
CA ASP A 102 56.15 24.99 -27.55
C ASP A 102 55.27 24.18 -28.54
N GLY A 103 54.87 24.79 -29.67
CA GLY A 103 54.08 24.13 -30.72
C GLY A 103 52.60 23.90 -30.36
N THR A 104 52.15 24.30 -29.16
CA THR A 104 50.76 24.15 -28.72
C THR A 104 49.80 24.95 -29.60
N LEU A 105 50.14 26.20 -29.91
CA LEU A 105 49.32 27.04 -30.81
C LEU A 105 49.31 26.49 -32.24
N LYS A 106 50.43 25.91 -32.67
CA LYS A 106 50.55 25.24 -33.97
C LYS A 106 49.61 24.02 -34.05
N SER A 107 49.48 23.25 -32.96
CA SER A 107 48.53 22.13 -32.84
C SER A 107 47.05 22.54 -32.93
N CYS A 108 46.71 23.81 -32.63
CA CYS A 108 45.33 24.31 -32.77
C CYS A 108 44.97 24.71 -34.20
N VAL A 109 45.97 25.10 -35.00
CA VAL A 109 45.81 25.60 -36.38
C VAL A 109 46.06 24.50 -37.39
N GLU A 110 47.13 23.73 -37.17
CA GLU A 110 47.33 22.49 -37.88
C GLU A 110 46.25 21.54 -37.45
N ASP A 111 45.33 21.26 -38.37
CA ASP A 111 44.42 20.14 -38.22
C ASP A 111 45.30 18.90 -38.10
N PRO A 112 45.47 18.29 -36.91
CA PRO A 112 46.19 17.04 -36.88
C PRO A 112 45.41 16.17 -37.83
N LYS A 113 46.11 15.50 -38.74
CA LYS A 113 45.48 14.56 -39.66
C LYS A 113 44.62 13.51 -38.91
N GLY A 114 44.60 13.49 -37.57
CA GLY A 114 43.65 12.80 -36.70
C GLY A 114 42.47 13.60 -36.11
N LEU A 115 42.36 14.95 -36.10
CA LEU A 115 41.14 15.66 -35.61
C LEU A 115 40.11 15.94 -36.71
N ARG A 116 40.50 16.34 -37.93
CA ARG A 116 39.57 16.31 -39.07
C ARG A 116 39.07 14.90 -39.33
N ARG A 117 39.97 13.93 -39.19
CA ARG A 117 39.62 12.52 -39.19
C ARG A 117 38.94 12.13 -37.88
N SER A 118 39.14 12.74 -36.72
CA SER A 118 38.32 12.40 -35.54
C SER A 118 36.88 12.84 -35.77
N TRP A 119 36.64 14.05 -36.30
CA TRP A 119 35.30 14.51 -36.63
C TRP A 119 34.71 13.82 -37.87
N ALA A 120 35.51 13.55 -38.90
CA ALA A 120 35.08 12.84 -40.11
C ALA A 120 35.02 11.32 -39.94
N LEU A 121 35.84 10.68 -39.09
CA LEU A 121 35.72 9.28 -38.65
C LEU A 121 34.62 9.15 -37.58
N GLN A 122 34.29 10.19 -36.84
CA GLN A 122 33.05 10.20 -36.05
C GLN A 122 31.81 10.34 -36.97
N ARG A 123 32.01 10.78 -38.22
CA ARG A 123 31.00 10.73 -39.30
C ARG A 123 31.05 9.42 -40.14
N ASP A 124 32.25 8.89 -40.41
CA ASP A 124 32.54 7.88 -41.44
C ASP A 124 33.31 6.63 -40.93
N ALA A 125 33.72 6.54 -39.66
CA ALA A 125 34.14 5.26 -39.05
C ALA A 125 32.91 4.52 -38.50
N PRO A 126 32.80 3.21 -38.76
CA PRO A 126 31.64 2.41 -38.37
C PRO A 126 31.51 2.21 -36.85
N GLY A 127 32.47 2.70 -36.05
CA GLY A 127 32.50 2.55 -34.59
C GLY A 127 31.97 3.75 -33.80
N CYS A 128 31.96 4.96 -34.36
CA CYS A 128 31.61 6.19 -33.61
C CYS A 128 30.35 6.87 -34.13
N ARG A 129 29.31 6.07 -34.36
CA ARG A 129 27.92 6.55 -34.39
C ARG A 129 27.22 6.17 -33.08
N PRO A 130 27.30 6.98 -32.00
CA PRO A 130 26.40 6.76 -30.86
C PRO A 130 24.91 7.03 -31.21
N ALA A 131 24.60 7.42 -32.46
CA ALA A 131 23.26 7.75 -32.92
C ALA A 131 22.70 6.88 -34.08
N LEU A 132 23.47 5.95 -34.68
CA LEU A 132 22.98 5.17 -35.85
C LEU A 132 23.05 3.65 -35.68
N LEU A 133 23.82 3.12 -34.72
CA LEU A 133 23.66 1.74 -34.22
C LEU A 133 22.67 1.64 -33.04
N SER A 134 22.32 2.78 -32.46
CA SER A 134 21.38 2.90 -31.34
C SER A 134 19.91 2.68 -31.71
N PRO A 135 19.38 3.06 -32.90
CA PRO A 135 17.95 2.85 -33.19
C PRO A 135 17.55 1.38 -33.26
N ARG A 136 18.42 0.50 -33.77
CA ARG A 136 18.12 -0.96 -33.84
C ARG A 136 18.19 -1.62 -32.46
N ARG A 137 19.12 -1.20 -31.60
CA ARG A 137 19.25 -1.69 -30.22
C ARG A 137 18.09 -1.19 -29.36
N PHE A 138 17.80 0.10 -29.38
CA PHE A 138 16.63 0.66 -28.71
C PHE A 138 15.33 0.10 -29.25
N ALA A 139 15.18 -0.11 -30.57
CA ALA A 139 13.98 -0.77 -31.10
C ALA A 139 13.87 -2.25 -30.72
N ALA A 140 14.98 -2.97 -30.53
CA ALA A 140 14.96 -4.33 -30.01
C ALA A 140 14.60 -4.35 -28.51
N GLU A 141 15.16 -3.41 -27.75
CA GLU A 141 14.88 -3.24 -26.32
C GLU A 141 13.42 -2.81 -26.09
N CYS A 142 12.92 -1.79 -26.79
CA CYS A 142 11.51 -1.40 -26.74
C CYS A 142 10.59 -2.60 -27.08
N ARG A 143 10.90 -3.35 -28.14
CA ARG A 143 10.14 -4.57 -28.47
C ARG A 143 10.19 -5.63 -27.37
N SER A 144 11.32 -5.77 -26.68
CA SER A 144 11.43 -6.70 -25.54
C SER A 144 10.59 -6.24 -24.34
N TRP A 145 10.55 -4.94 -24.07
CA TRP A 145 9.71 -4.35 -23.03
C TRP A 145 8.22 -4.45 -23.37
N ASP A 146 7.84 -4.19 -24.62
CA ASP A 146 6.46 -4.35 -25.10
C ASP A 146 5.99 -5.79 -24.99
N GLN A 147 6.85 -6.76 -25.35
CA GLN A 147 6.55 -8.19 -25.18
C GLN A 147 6.43 -8.59 -23.71
N LEU A 148 7.29 -8.04 -22.84
CA LEU A 148 7.22 -8.31 -21.42
C LEU A 148 5.92 -7.76 -20.81
N LEU A 149 5.56 -6.52 -21.18
CA LEU A 149 4.31 -5.88 -20.76
C LEU A 149 3.10 -6.73 -21.14
N LEU A 150 3.02 -7.16 -22.40
CA LEU A 150 1.94 -8.02 -22.89
C LEU A 150 1.86 -9.33 -22.11
N ARG A 151 2.99 -10.01 -21.85
CA ARG A 151 3.01 -11.23 -21.04
C ARG A 151 2.49 -11.03 -19.63
N TYR A 152 2.83 -9.91 -18.98
CA TYR A 152 2.31 -9.62 -17.64
C TYR A 152 0.82 -9.27 -17.67
N GLN A 153 0.35 -8.57 -18.70
CA GLN A 153 -1.08 -8.29 -18.91
C GLN A 153 -1.87 -9.58 -19.14
N GLU A 154 -1.42 -10.44 -20.07
CA GLU A 154 -2.04 -11.75 -20.33
C GLU A 154 -2.02 -12.63 -19.08
N ARG A 155 -0.92 -12.63 -18.32
CA ARG A 155 -0.85 -13.39 -17.07
C ARG A 155 -1.80 -12.83 -16.02
N ALA A 156 -1.89 -11.50 -15.88
CA ALA A 156 -2.81 -10.86 -14.95
C ALA A 156 -4.28 -11.17 -15.31
N GLU A 157 -4.64 -11.02 -16.59
CA GLU A 157 -5.97 -11.40 -17.09
C GLU A 157 -6.22 -12.90 -16.92
N GLY A 158 -5.25 -13.76 -17.21
CA GLY A 158 -5.35 -15.20 -17.01
C GLY A 158 -5.56 -15.57 -15.54
N THR A 159 -4.85 -14.93 -14.62
CA THR A 159 -5.08 -15.12 -13.18
C THR A 159 -6.43 -14.59 -12.73
N SER A 160 -6.91 -13.49 -13.32
CA SER A 160 -8.25 -12.95 -13.04
C SER A 160 -9.35 -13.90 -13.54
N ARG A 161 -9.22 -14.44 -14.75
CA ARG A 161 -10.17 -15.42 -15.31
C ARG A 161 -10.20 -16.70 -14.48
N GLN A 162 -9.03 -17.20 -14.06
CA GLN A 162 -8.94 -18.36 -13.16
C GLN A 162 -9.58 -18.10 -11.79
N LEU A 163 -9.46 -16.88 -11.27
CA LEU A 163 -10.12 -16.48 -10.03
C LEU A 163 -11.64 -16.48 -10.22
N GLU A 164 -12.16 -15.87 -11.29
CA GLU A 164 -13.59 -15.86 -11.62
C GLU A 164 -14.16 -17.27 -11.83
N GLU A 165 -13.42 -18.15 -12.51
CA GLU A 165 -13.79 -19.56 -12.67
C GLU A 165 -13.87 -20.27 -11.31
N ARG A 166 -12.86 -20.09 -10.45
CA ARG A 166 -12.86 -20.64 -9.09
C ARG A 166 -13.97 -20.06 -8.21
N GLU A 167 -14.34 -18.80 -8.39
CA GLU A 167 -15.46 -18.18 -7.68
C GLU A 167 -16.79 -18.76 -8.14
N ARG A 168 -16.95 -19.05 -9.44
CA ARG A 168 -18.12 -19.77 -9.98
C ARG A 168 -18.17 -21.22 -9.47
N ASP A 169 -17.02 -21.89 -9.37
CA ASP A 169 -16.91 -23.27 -8.87
C ASP A 169 -16.92 -23.39 -7.34
N ARG A 170 -16.86 -22.27 -6.61
CA ARG A 170 -16.83 -22.22 -5.13
C ARG A 170 -18.06 -22.84 -4.47
N GLY A 171 -19.14 -23.01 -5.23
CA GLY A 171 -20.36 -23.71 -4.80
C GLY A 171 -20.30 -25.24 -4.92
N GLN A 172 -19.34 -25.82 -5.65
CA GLN A 172 -19.22 -27.27 -5.88
C GLN A 172 -17.89 -27.89 -5.41
N ALA A 173 -16.89 -27.06 -5.06
CA ALA A 173 -15.58 -27.57 -4.68
C ALA A 173 -15.57 -28.13 -3.24
N ALA A 174 -15.28 -29.44 -3.14
CA ALA A 174 -14.85 -30.07 -1.90
C ALA A 174 -13.70 -29.27 -1.25
N PRO A 175 -13.57 -29.30 0.09
CA PRO A 175 -12.53 -28.55 0.78
C PRO A 175 -11.17 -28.81 0.12
N PRO A 176 -10.45 -27.77 -0.33
CA PRO A 176 -9.23 -27.96 -1.08
C PRO A 176 -8.24 -28.73 -0.22
N ASP A 177 -7.57 -29.70 -0.85
CA ASP A 177 -6.44 -30.48 -0.33
C ASP A 177 -5.20 -29.59 -0.19
N TYR A 178 -5.37 -28.41 0.42
CA TYR A 178 -4.37 -27.33 0.58
C TYR A 178 -3.25 -27.73 1.53
N LEU A 179 -3.32 -28.96 2.05
CA LEU A 179 -2.55 -29.43 3.17
C LEU A 179 -1.62 -30.56 2.74
N GLN A 180 -0.92 -30.44 1.60
CA GLN A 180 0.40 -31.09 1.47
C GLN A 180 1.43 -30.40 2.38
N THR A 181 1.05 -30.12 3.62
CA THR A 181 1.90 -29.65 4.68
C THR A 181 2.38 -30.86 5.47
N SER A 182 3.49 -30.75 6.19
CA SER A 182 3.98 -31.81 7.07
C SER A 182 2.94 -32.27 8.12
N GLN A 183 1.87 -31.49 8.32
CA GLN A 183 0.80 -31.73 9.29
C GLN A 183 -0.52 -32.20 8.65
N ALA A 184 -0.53 -32.54 7.35
CA ALA A 184 -1.69 -33.08 6.63
C ALA A 184 -2.45 -34.15 7.42
N ARG A 185 -1.69 -35.07 8.02
CA ARG A 185 -2.23 -36.18 8.81
C ARG A 185 -2.97 -35.72 10.06
N VAL A 186 -2.48 -34.68 10.73
CA VAL A 186 -3.08 -34.13 11.94
C VAL A 186 -4.37 -33.40 11.61
N LEU A 187 -4.35 -32.61 10.54
CA LEU A 187 -5.52 -31.86 10.08
C LEU A 187 -6.60 -32.78 9.49
N GLY A 188 -6.20 -33.87 8.82
CA GLY A 188 -7.10 -34.93 8.36
C GLY A 188 -7.73 -35.74 9.50
N SER A 189 -7.06 -35.82 10.66
CA SER A 189 -7.61 -36.48 11.86
C SER A 189 -8.55 -35.59 12.70
N LYS A 190 -9.05 -34.47 12.15
CA LYS A 190 -9.94 -33.57 12.90
C LYS A 190 -11.27 -34.29 13.21
N PRO A 191 -11.64 -34.44 14.49
CA PRO A 191 -12.93 -35.02 14.86
C PRO A 191 -14.08 -34.09 14.51
N ASP A 192 -15.25 -34.68 14.30
CA ASP A 192 -16.49 -33.94 14.04
C ASP A 192 -17.10 -33.47 15.36
N TYR A 193 -16.78 -32.24 15.74
CA TYR A 193 -17.30 -31.64 16.98
C TYR A 193 -18.81 -31.42 16.95
N GLN A 194 -19.43 -31.29 15.77
CA GLN A 194 -20.87 -31.08 15.68
C GLN A 194 -21.60 -32.34 16.14
N LYS A 195 -21.18 -33.51 15.63
CA LYS A 195 -21.73 -34.80 16.08
C LYS A 195 -21.59 -35.02 17.57
N ILE A 196 -20.44 -34.66 18.15
CA ILE A 196 -20.24 -34.79 19.60
C ILE A 196 -21.23 -33.93 20.40
N LEU A 197 -21.55 -32.72 19.91
CA LEU A 197 -22.53 -31.85 20.54
C LEU A 197 -23.96 -32.37 20.35
N ASP A 198 -24.27 -32.90 19.16
CA ASP A 198 -25.58 -33.49 18.87
C ASP A 198 -25.83 -34.72 19.75
N ASP A 199 -24.83 -35.61 19.88
CA ASP A 199 -24.86 -36.79 20.77
C ASP A 199 -25.08 -36.37 22.24
N GLN A 200 -24.49 -35.26 22.69
CA GLN A 200 -24.73 -34.73 24.04
C GLN A 200 -26.17 -34.23 24.22
N GLY A 201 -26.79 -33.66 23.18
CA GLY A 201 -28.19 -33.26 23.20
C GLY A 201 -29.14 -34.44 23.39
N GLU A 202 -28.86 -35.57 22.74
CA GLU A 202 -29.63 -36.81 22.91
C GLU A 202 -29.52 -37.35 24.35
N VAL A 203 -28.32 -37.34 24.93
CA VAL A 203 -28.10 -37.79 26.32
C VAL A 203 -28.86 -36.90 27.31
N LEU A 204 -28.84 -35.59 27.12
CA LEU A 204 -29.60 -34.67 27.98
C LEU A 204 -31.11 -34.90 27.87
N SER A 205 -31.61 -35.15 26.66
CA SER A 205 -33.02 -35.47 26.43
C SER A 205 -33.43 -36.78 27.12
N CYS A 206 -32.57 -37.81 27.06
CA CYS A 206 -32.77 -39.05 27.80
C CYS A 206 -32.80 -38.83 29.31
N MET A 207 -31.90 -37.99 29.84
CA MET A 207 -31.84 -37.69 31.26
C MET A 207 -33.07 -36.91 31.75
N GLU A 208 -33.58 -35.98 30.95
CA GLU A 208 -34.84 -35.26 31.22
C GLU A 208 -36.02 -36.25 31.36
N LEU A 209 -36.17 -37.18 30.41
CA LEU A 209 -37.22 -38.21 30.47
C LEU A 209 -37.12 -39.08 31.74
N VAL A 210 -35.91 -39.48 32.12
CA VAL A 210 -35.70 -40.27 33.36
C VAL A 210 -36.10 -39.48 34.59
N LEU A 211 -35.79 -38.17 34.63
CA LEU A 211 -36.16 -37.30 35.74
C LEU A 211 -37.68 -37.08 35.82
N ASP A 212 -38.35 -36.95 34.68
CA ASP A 212 -39.81 -36.85 34.61
C ASP A 212 -40.51 -38.12 35.11
N GLU A 213 -40.03 -39.29 34.69
CA GLU A 213 -40.54 -40.59 35.16
C GLU A 213 -40.31 -40.78 36.67
N LEU A 214 -39.13 -40.42 37.18
CA LEU A 214 -38.85 -40.43 38.62
C LEU A 214 -39.78 -39.47 39.38
N GLN A 215 -40.00 -38.26 38.86
CA GLN A 215 -40.91 -37.29 39.46
C GLN A 215 -42.35 -37.86 39.51
N GLN A 216 -42.79 -38.52 38.44
CA GLN A 216 -44.12 -39.12 38.38
C GLN A 216 -44.27 -40.29 39.36
N ALA A 217 -43.26 -41.16 39.48
CA ALA A 217 -43.25 -42.24 40.45
C ALA A 217 -43.33 -41.72 41.90
N VAL A 218 -42.62 -40.63 42.22
CA VAL A 218 -42.68 -39.99 43.54
C VAL A 218 -44.07 -39.43 43.82
N LYS A 219 -44.72 -38.77 42.85
CA LYS A 219 -46.10 -38.26 43.01
C LYS A 219 -47.09 -39.39 43.29
N LEU A 220 -46.96 -40.53 42.59
CA LEU A 220 -47.81 -41.70 42.81
C LEU A 220 -47.62 -42.29 44.21
N LEU A 221 -46.36 -42.43 44.65
CA LEU A 221 -46.06 -42.90 46.02
C LEU A 221 -46.61 -41.95 47.08
N GLN A 222 -46.53 -40.64 46.84
CA GLN A 222 -47.06 -39.64 47.75
C GLN A 222 -48.60 -39.75 47.84
N ALA A 223 -49.30 -39.82 46.71
CA ALA A 223 -50.75 -40.01 46.66
C ALA A 223 -51.18 -41.31 47.38
N PHE A 224 -50.51 -42.42 47.11
CA PHE A 224 -50.76 -43.69 47.81
C PHE A 224 -50.55 -43.58 49.32
N SER A 225 -49.50 -42.86 49.76
CA SER A 225 -49.23 -42.64 51.17
C SER A 225 -50.30 -41.77 51.84
N GLU A 226 -50.84 -40.79 51.12
CA GLU A 226 -51.93 -39.91 51.59
C GLU A 226 -53.24 -40.68 51.69
N ASP A 227 -53.59 -41.47 50.68
CA ASP A 227 -54.76 -42.35 50.69
C ASP A 227 -54.71 -43.37 51.84
N SER A 228 -53.54 -43.99 52.03
CA SER A 228 -53.31 -44.93 53.13
C SER A 228 -53.49 -44.26 54.50
N ARG A 229 -52.97 -43.04 54.67
CA ARG A 229 -53.15 -42.26 55.90
C ARG A 229 -54.62 -41.90 56.13
N GLN A 230 -55.32 -41.47 55.09
CA GLN A 230 -56.75 -41.13 55.17
C GLN A 230 -57.58 -42.36 55.54
N TYR A 231 -57.36 -43.49 54.87
CA TYR A 231 -58.06 -44.75 55.15
C TYR A 231 -57.85 -45.23 56.59
N LEU A 232 -56.60 -45.21 57.07
CA LEU A 232 -56.28 -45.56 58.46
C LEU A 232 -56.93 -44.59 59.46
N CYS A 233 -56.99 -43.29 59.15
CA CYS A 233 -57.70 -42.31 59.98
C CYS A 233 -59.21 -42.57 60.00
N CYS A 234 -59.83 -42.90 58.87
CA CYS A 234 -61.25 -43.26 58.83
C CYS A 234 -61.54 -44.54 59.61
N LEU A 235 -60.72 -45.58 59.46
CA LEU A 235 -60.85 -46.82 60.24
C LEU A 235 -60.69 -46.57 61.74
N SER A 236 -59.69 -45.79 62.15
CA SER A 236 -59.47 -45.49 63.56
C SER A 236 -60.63 -44.68 64.15
N GLN A 237 -61.20 -43.72 63.40
CA GLN A 237 -62.40 -42.99 63.80
C GLN A 237 -63.64 -43.90 63.88
N GLN A 238 -63.82 -44.84 62.94
CA GLN A 238 -64.93 -45.81 62.99
C GLN A 238 -64.79 -46.76 64.18
N LEU A 239 -63.57 -47.23 64.47
CA LEU A 239 -63.29 -48.01 65.67
C LEU A 239 -63.56 -47.16 66.93
N ALA A 240 -63.06 -45.93 66.97
CA ALA A 240 -63.29 -44.99 68.08
C ALA A 240 -64.79 -44.79 68.37
N THR A 241 -65.57 -44.54 67.32
CA THR A 241 -67.02 -44.32 67.45
C THR A 241 -67.80 -45.59 67.76
N ARG A 242 -67.34 -46.78 67.35
CA ARG A 242 -68.03 -48.04 67.69
C ARG A 242 -67.68 -48.54 69.08
N THR A 243 -66.40 -48.62 69.42
CA THR A 243 -65.96 -49.22 70.69
C THR A 243 -66.03 -48.21 71.82
N PHE A 244 -65.40 -47.05 71.66
CA PHE A 244 -65.30 -46.09 72.74
C PHE A 244 -66.61 -45.35 72.98
N ARG A 245 -67.37 -44.99 71.93
CA ARG A 245 -68.72 -44.38 72.09
C ARG A 245 -69.73 -45.30 72.77
N GLN A 246 -69.68 -46.60 72.51
CA GLN A 246 -70.48 -47.60 73.23
C GLN A 246 -70.01 -47.76 74.68
N LEU A 247 -68.69 -47.70 74.92
CA LEU A 247 -68.13 -47.65 76.27
C LEU A 247 -68.52 -46.37 77.03
N GLU A 248 -68.71 -45.23 76.37
CA GLU A 248 -69.16 -44.00 77.03
C GLU A 248 -70.55 -44.15 77.66
N ASN A 249 -71.42 -44.93 77.00
CA ASN A 249 -72.78 -45.21 77.44
C ASN A 249 -72.89 -46.49 78.30
N SER A 250 -71.77 -47.18 78.53
CA SER A 250 -71.71 -48.42 79.32
C SER A 250 -71.58 -48.11 80.81
N PRO A 251 -72.24 -48.89 81.70
CA PRO A 251 -72.13 -48.72 83.16
C PRO A 251 -70.70 -48.84 83.70
N VAL A 252 -69.78 -49.46 82.94
CA VAL A 252 -68.35 -49.58 83.31
C VAL A 252 -67.66 -48.22 83.37
N ARG A 253 -68.10 -47.21 82.59
CA ARG A 253 -67.54 -45.85 82.70
C ARG A 253 -67.89 -45.16 84.02
N LYS A 254 -69.01 -45.50 84.65
CA LYS A 254 -69.35 -44.99 86.00
C LYS A 254 -68.42 -45.55 87.08
N LEU A 255 -67.74 -46.68 86.80
CA LEU A 255 -66.73 -47.26 87.69
C LEU A 255 -65.34 -46.62 87.48
N LEU A 256 -65.01 -46.21 86.25
CA LEU A 256 -63.75 -45.55 85.91
C LEU A 256 -63.79 -44.03 86.15
N ALA A 257 -64.98 -43.42 86.13
CA ALA A 257 -65.17 -42.03 86.54
C ALA A 257 -64.97 -41.93 88.05
N ALA A 258 -63.77 -41.52 88.46
CA ALA A 258 -63.43 -41.28 89.85
C ALA A 258 -64.42 -40.27 90.48
N PRO A 259 -64.83 -40.44 91.75
CA PRO A 259 -65.65 -39.45 92.42
C PRO A 259 -64.88 -38.11 92.48
N PRO A 260 -65.56 -36.95 92.45
CA PRO A 260 -64.89 -35.69 92.68
C PRO A 260 -64.15 -35.79 94.01
N ARG A 261 -62.82 -35.62 93.99
CA ARG A 261 -62.00 -35.59 95.20
C ARG A 261 -62.61 -34.53 96.12
N LYS A 262 -63.22 -34.98 97.23
CA LYS A 262 -63.61 -34.12 98.34
C LYS A 262 -62.35 -33.38 98.80
N THR A 263 -62.30 -32.08 98.53
CA THR A 263 -61.42 -31.15 99.23
C THR A 263 -61.89 -31.04 100.68
N LEU A 264 -61.03 -31.37 101.65
CA LEU A 264 -61.13 -30.98 103.07
C LEU A 264 -59.91 -31.51 103.84
N PRO A 265 -59.49 -30.87 104.94
CA PRO A 265 -59.06 -29.47 105.14
C PRO A 265 -57.59 -29.40 105.64
N PRO A 266 -56.98 -28.21 105.79
CA PRO A 266 -55.64 -28.08 106.40
C PRO A 266 -55.76 -28.01 107.92
N GLU A 267 -55.01 -28.82 108.68
CA GLU A 267 -54.55 -28.59 110.07
C GLU A 267 -53.50 -29.67 110.39
N GLY A 268 -52.31 -29.39 110.93
CA GLY A 268 -51.69 -28.13 111.36
C GLY A 268 -50.17 -28.29 111.48
#